data_AF-A0A528MSN6-F1
#
_entry.id   AF-A0A528MSN6-F1
#
_cell.length_a   1.000
_cell.length_b   1.000
_cell.length_c   1.000
_cell.angle_alpha   90.00
_cell.angle_beta   90.00
_cell.angle_gamma   90.00
#
_symmetry.space_group_name_H-M   'P 1'
#
loop_
_entity.id
_entity.type
_entity.pdbx_description
1 polymer ?
#
loop_
_entity_poly.entity_id
_entity_poly.type
_entity_poly.pdbx_seq_one_letter_code
_entity_poly.pdbx_strand_id
1 'polypeptide(L)' 'MPGAVVPTVRIQAEDFDVAAEIAKITQGRADIGAVVTFSGLCRDEAGRLAALELEH' A
#
# COMPACT_ATOMS: atom_id res chain seq x y z
N MET A 1 -27.86 -6.26 4.82
CA MET A 1 -26.57 -6.73 4.29
C MET A 1 -25.65 -5.53 4.25
N PRO A 2 -24.45 -5.57 4.84
CA PRO A 2 -23.49 -4.49 4.60
C PRO A 2 -23.25 -4.44 3.08
N GLY A 3 -23.31 -3.23 2.50
CA GLY A 3 -23.11 -3.02 1.07
C GLY A 3 -21.75 -3.55 0.61
N ALA A 4 -21.63 -3.89 -0.68
CA ALA A 4 -20.37 -4.36 -1.24
C ALA A 4 -19.25 -3.34 -0.97
N VAL A 5 -18.14 -3.80 -0.39
CA VAL A 5 -16.95 -2.98 -0.18
C VAL A 5 -16.26 -2.78 -1.52
N VAL A 6 -16.05 -1.54 -1.93
CA VAL A 6 -15.29 -1.20 -3.15
C VAL A 6 -13.88 -0.78 -2.71
N PRO A 7 -12.82 -1.53 -3.06
CA PRO A 7 -11.46 -1.18 -2.69
C PRO A 7 -10.92 -0.03 -3.54
N THR A 8 -10.07 0.80 -2.95
CA THR A 8 -9.22 1.73 -3.70
C THR A 8 -8.02 0.97 -4.26
N VAL A 9 -7.88 0.93 -5.58
CA VAL A 9 -6.76 0.29 -6.29
C VAL A 9 -6.01 1.34 -7.10
N ARG A 10 -4.68 1.41 -6.97
CA ARG A 10 -3.83 2.36 -7.70
C ARG A 10 -2.55 1.72 -8.20
N ILE A 11 -2.12 2.13 -9.39
CA ILE A 11 -0.78 1.89 -9.96
C ILE A 11 -0.18 3.28 -10.22
N GLN A 12 1.06 3.51 -9.78
CA GLN A 12 1.76 4.78 -9.92
C GLN A 12 3.27 4.51 -10.02
N ALA A 13 4.02 5.45 -10.60
CA ALA A 13 5.48 5.34 -10.71
C ALA A 13 6.18 5.84 -9.45
N GLU A 14 5.55 6.77 -8.72
CA GLU A 14 6.07 7.36 -7.51
C GLU A 14 5.92 6.44 -6.29
N ASP A 15 6.79 6.60 -5.31
CA ASP A 15 6.71 5.91 -4.03
C ASP A 15 5.36 6.17 -3.33
N PHE A 16 4.90 5.16 -2.61
CA PHE A 16 3.74 5.28 -1.74
C PHE A 16 4.18 5.72 -0.34
N ASP A 17 3.54 6.78 0.17
CA ASP A 17 3.60 7.11 1.59
C ASP A 17 2.59 6.25 2.37
N VAL A 18 3.09 5.17 2.96
CA VAL A 18 2.28 4.24 3.76
C VAL A 18 1.54 4.93 4.91
N ALA A 19 2.17 5.92 5.55
CA ALA A 19 1.52 6.65 6.65
C ALA A 19 0.37 7.51 6.14
N ALA A 20 0.53 8.17 5.00
CA ALA A 20 -0.54 8.92 4.37
C ALA A 20 -1.72 8.02 3.94
N GLU A 21 -1.45 6.80 3.45
CA GLU A 21 -2.52 5.85 3.10
C GLU A 21 -3.28 5.32 4.34
N ILE A 22 -2.57 5.04 5.44
CA ILE A 22 -3.19 4.68 6.73
C ILE A 22 -4.04 5.85 7.27
N ALA A 23 -3.55 7.09 7.15
CA ALA A 23 -4.31 8.26 7.56
C ALA A 23 -5.59 8.41 6.74
N LYS A 24 -5.52 8.26 5.40
CA LYS A 24 -6.70 8.33 4.51
C LYS A 24 -7.77 7.29 4.87
N ILE A 25 -7.39 6.05 5.17
CA ILE A 25 -8.37 4.99 5.49
C ILE A 25 -9.00 5.15 6.88
N THR A 26 -8.27 5.75 7.84
CA THR A 26 -8.73 5.95 9.22
C THR A 26 -9.36 7.32 9.48
N GLN A 27 -9.21 8.27 8.57
CA GLN A 27 -9.69 9.64 8.75
C GLN A 27 -11.19 9.68 9.06
N GLY A 28 -11.53 10.20 10.25
CA GLY A 28 -12.92 10.32 10.70
C GLY A 28 -13.59 8.99 11.09
N ARG A 29 -12.87 7.88 11.09
CA ARG A 29 -13.40 6.53 11.38
C ARG A 29 -12.98 6.06 12.76
N ALA A 30 -13.82 6.35 13.75
CA ALA A 30 -13.62 5.89 15.14
C ALA A 30 -14.02 4.42 15.36
N ASP A 31 -14.62 3.78 14.36
CA ASP A 31 -15.09 2.39 14.39
C ASP A 31 -14.03 1.37 13.90
N ILE A 32 -12.86 1.85 13.46
CA ILE A 32 -11.75 1.00 13.03
C ILE A 32 -10.86 0.69 14.24
N GLY A 33 -10.86 -0.58 14.67
CA GLY A 33 -10.06 -1.02 15.82
C GLY A 33 -8.60 -1.36 15.51
N ALA A 34 -8.26 -1.58 14.23
CA ALA A 34 -6.90 -1.88 13.79
C ALA A 34 -6.73 -1.62 12.28
N VAL A 35 -5.50 -1.30 11.87
CA VAL A 35 -5.07 -1.29 10.46
C VAL A 35 -3.87 -2.23 10.34
N VAL A 36 -3.91 -3.11 9.34
CA VAL A 36 -2.82 -4.01 9.00
C VAL A 36 -2.32 -3.65 7.61
N THR A 37 -1.00 -3.53 7.46
CA THR A 37 -0.37 -3.22 6.19
C THR A 37 0.67 -4.27 5.82
N PHE A 38 0.87 -4.43 4.52
CA PHE A 38 1.97 -5.20 3.95
C PHE A 38 2.65 -4.35 2.89
N SER A 39 3.96 -4.18 2.99
CA SER A 39 4.77 -3.45 2.03
C SER A 39 5.84 -4.37 1.47
N GLY A 40 5.85 -4.56 0.15
CA GLY A 40 6.90 -5.26 -0.56
C GLY A 40 7.98 -4.26 -1.01
N LEU A 41 9.23 -4.55 -0.68
CA LEU A 41 10.38 -3.78 -1.16
C LEU A 41 11.23 -4.66 -2.09
N CYS A 42 11.89 -4.03 -3.07
CA CYS A 42 12.90 -4.71 -3.86
C CYS A 42 14.04 -5.16 -2.92
N ARG A 43 14.33 -6.46 -2.89
CA ARG A 43 15.37 -7.04 -2.05
C ARG A 43 16.68 -7.03 -2.81
N ASP A 44 17.76 -6.57 -2.18
CA ASP A 44 19.11 -6.73 -2.74
C ASP A 44 19.46 -8.22 -2.95
N GLU A 45 20.39 -8.46 -3.87
CA GLU A 45 20.94 -9.77 -4.19
C GLU A 45 22.47 -9.78 -4.13
N ALA A 46 23.03 -9.37 -2.99
CA ALA A 46 24.47 -9.23 -2.77
C ALA A 46 25.14 -8.32 -3.81
N GLY A 47 24.47 -7.22 -4.17
CA GLY A 47 24.93 -6.27 -5.18
C GLY A 47 24.81 -6.75 -6.64
N ARG A 48 24.24 -7.93 -6.89
CA ARG A 48 23.98 -8.41 -8.26
C ARG A 48 22.73 -7.79 -8.90
N LEU A 49 21.81 -7.28 -8.08
CA LEU A 49 20.57 -6.66 -8.53
C LEU A 49 20.71 -5.14 -8.52
N ALA A 50 20.59 -4.51 -9.69
CA ALA A 50 20.63 -3.05 -9.81
C ALA A 50 19.24 -2.42 -9.57
N ALA A 51 18.20 -3.02 -10.13
CA ALA A 51 16.80 -2.60 -9.98
C ALA A 51 15.86 -3.76 -10.35
N LEU A 52 14.59 -3.66 -9.96
CA LEU A 52 13.50 -4.51 -10.45
C LEU A 52 12.54 -3.62 -11.24
N GLU A 53 12.30 -3.98 -12.50
CA GLU A 53 11.35 -3.29 -13.37
C GLU A 53 9.97 -3.94 -13.26
N LEU A 54 8.92 -3.12 -13.21
CA LEU A 54 7.53 -3.55 -13.26
C LEU A 54 6.84 -2.93 -14.47
N GLU A 55 6.15 -3.76 -15.25
CA GLU A 55 5.24 -3.36 -16.33
C GLU A 55 3.82 -3.86 -16.00
N HIS A 56 2.80 -3.17 -16.53
CA HIS A 56 1.38 -3.45 -16.25
C HIS A 56 0.72 -4.33 -17.31
#